data_AF-A0A2V6NBU9-F1
#
_entry.id   AF-A0A2V6NBU9-F1
#
_cell.length_a   1.000
_cell.length_b   1.000
_cell.length_c   1.000
_cell.angle_alpha   90.00
_cell.angle_beta   90.00
_cell.angle_gamma   90.00
#
_symmetry.space_group_name_H-M   'P 1'
#
loop_
_entity.id
_entity.type
_entity.pdbx_description
1 polymer ?
#
loop_
_entity_poly.entity_id
_entity_poly.type
_entity_poly.pdbx_seq_one_letter_code
_entity_poly.pdbx_strand_id
1 'polypeptide(L)'
;MKKLLYLCLMTCSSILLADETPSMELKHKSSFNVEANERNPFWPIGWKPAPKMAKTGADHAGPAIPPSSFVVSSITLDPKAHYAIINGRTMSEGQQFGLQLGTQIYQITVKAINDGHVVLLRY
;
A
#
# COMPACT_ATOMS: atom_id res chain seq x y z
N MET A 1 -77.75 5.87 -2.90
CA MET A 1 -78.73 6.02 -1.82
C MET A 1 -78.09 5.62 -0.50
N LYS A 2 -78.40 6.39 0.55
CA LYS A 2 -78.31 6.05 1.99
C LYS A 2 -76.92 5.81 2.60
N LYS A 3 -76.41 6.92 3.14
CA LYS A 3 -75.57 7.00 4.33
C LYS A 3 -76.32 6.36 5.51
N LEU A 4 -75.67 5.52 6.30
CA LEU A 4 -76.06 5.32 7.70
C LEU A 4 -74.83 5.31 8.60
N LEU A 5 -74.90 6.25 9.53
CA LEU A 5 -74.01 6.58 10.62
C LEU A 5 -74.33 5.65 11.81
N TYR A 6 -73.34 5.27 12.63
CA TYR A 6 -73.43 4.97 14.09
C TYR A 6 -72.05 4.46 14.53
N LEU A 7 -71.19 5.28 15.15
CA LEU A 7 -71.11 5.59 16.58
C LEU A 7 -71.04 4.34 17.47
N CYS A 8 -69.84 3.97 17.93
CA CYS A 8 -69.66 3.29 19.21
C CYS A 8 -68.42 3.85 19.92
N LEU A 9 -68.64 4.24 21.17
CA LEU A 9 -67.75 4.93 22.09
C LEU A 9 -66.81 3.95 22.80
N MET A 10 -65.55 4.37 22.91
CA MET A 10 -64.62 4.22 24.04
C MET A 10 -64.82 3.03 25.00
N THR A 11 -63.87 2.10 24.99
CA THR A 11 -63.31 1.53 26.22
C THR A 11 -61.80 1.32 26.08
N CYS A 12 -61.08 1.87 27.05
CA CYS A 12 -59.65 1.88 27.21
C CYS A 12 -59.00 0.50 27.13
N SER A 13 -57.91 0.40 26.39
CA SER A 13 -56.83 -0.54 26.65
C SER A 13 -55.54 0.12 26.18
N SER A 14 -54.97 0.94 27.07
CA SER A 14 -53.59 1.39 26.97
C SER A 14 -52.69 0.16 27.12
N ILE A 15 -52.42 -0.51 26.00
CA ILE A 15 -51.29 -1.43 25.91
C ILE A 15 -50.08 -0.54 25.71
N LEU A 16 -49.34 -0.32 26.79
CA LEU A 16 -47.94 0.11 26.74
C LEU A 16 -47.19 -0.98 25.97
N LEU A 17 -47.11 -0.85 24.66
CA LEU A 17 -46.14 -1.59 23.87
C LEU A 17 -44.80 -0.97 24.20
N ALA A 18 -44.05 -1.77 24.96
CA ALA A 18 -42.68 -1.53 25.36
C ALA A 18 -41.89 -0.94 24.21
N ASP A 19 -41.08 0.05 24.55
CA ASP A 19 -39.98 0.57 23.74
C ASP A 19 -39.20 -0.64 23.18
N GLU A 20 -39.49 -1.01 21.93
CA GLU A 20 -38.63 -1.92 21.16
C GLU A 20 -37.34 -1.15 20.91
N THR A 21 -36.50 -1.10 21.95
CA THR A 21 -35.07 -0.94 21.77
C THR A 21 -34.70 -1.99 20.73
N PRO A 22 -34.25 -1.60 19.53
CA PRO A 22 -33.89 -2.57 18.51
C PRO A 22 -32.84 -3.47 19.16
N SER A 23 -33.18 -4.74 19.30
CA SER A 23 -32.25 -5.80 19.67
C SER A 23 -31.13 -5.74 18.63
N MET A 24 -30.07 -5.01 18.95
CA MET A 24 -28.92 -4.88 18.10
C MET A 24 -28.14 -6.17 18.26
N GLU A 25 -28.61 -7.22 17.57
CA GLU A 25 -27.87 -8.46 17.44
C GLU A 25 -26.54 -8.10 16.79
N LEU A 26 -25.47 -8.20 17.59
CA LEU A 26 -24.10 -7.97 17.15
C LEU A 26 -23.77 -9.05 16.12
N LYS A 27 -24.13 -8.82 14.86
CA LYS A 27 -23.70 -9.60 13.70
C LYS A 27 -22.22 -9.88 13.86
N HIS A 28 -21.84 -11.14 14.11
CA HIS A 28 -20.48 -11.64 14.38
C HIS A 28 -19.38 -10.67 13.90
N LYS A 29 -19.11 -9.62 14.69
CA LYS A 29 -18.05 -8.69 14.37
C LYS A 29 -16.80 -9.37 14.89
N SER A 30 -16.01 -9.89 13.97
CA SER A 30 -14.68 -10.40 14.28
C SER A 30 -13.91 -9.26 14.96
N SER A 31 -13.70 -9.40 16.27
CA SER A 31 -12.83 -8.52 17.03
C SER A 31 -11.42 -9.08 16.95
N PHE A 32 -10.48 -8.26 16.49
CA PHE A 32 -9.07 -8.61 16.46
C PHE A 32 -8.34 -7.73 17.49
N ASN A 33 -7.69 -8.37 18.45
CA ASN A 33 -6.89 -7.68 19.47
C ASN A 33 -5.42 -7.95 19.16
N VAL A 34 -4.67 -6.90 18.86
CA VAL A 34 -3.23 -6.95 18.60
C VAL A 34 -2.54 -6.57 19.90
N GLU A 35 -1.74 -7.48 20.45
CA GLU A 35 -0.88 -7.16 21.59
C GLU A 35 0.03 -5.98 21.23
N ALA A 36 0.37 -5.12 22.19
CA ALA A 36 1.09 -3.86 21.91
C ALA A 36 2.45 -4.04 21.19
N ASN A 37 2.99 -5.26 21.17
CA ASN A 37 4.23 -5.63 20.49
C ASN A 37 4.04 -6.40 19.16
N GLU A 38 2.80 -6.68 18.76
CA GLU A 38 2.51 -7.40 17.51
C GLU A 38 2.36 -6.45 16.32
N ARG A 39 2.81 -6.91 15.15
CA ARG A 39 2.75 -6.15 13.90
C ARG A 39 1.32 -6.17 13.37
N ASN A 40 0.68 -4.99 13.30
CA ASN A 40 -0.66 -4.86 12.75
C ASN A 40 -0.75 -5.46 11.33
N PRO A 41 -1.58 -6.51 11.11
CA PRO A 41 -1.69 -7.21 9.83
C PRO A 41 -2.44 -6.40 8.77
N PHE A 42 -3.11 -5.30 9.15
CA PHE A 42 -3.83 -4.41 8.25
C PHE A 42 -3.05 -3.13 7.89
N TRP A 43 -1.79 -3.00 8.32
CA TRP A 43 -0.94 -1.90 7.89
C TRP A 43 -0.52 -2.14 6.43
N PRO A 44 -0.72 -1.20 5.48
CA PRO A 44 -0.29 -1.37 4.10
C PRO A 44 1.22 -1.58 4.10
N ILE A 45 1.72 -2.74 3.62
CA ILE A 45 3.12 -3.24 3.71
C ILE A 45 4.12 -2.08 3.84
N GLY A 46 4.25 -1.63 5.08
CA GLY A 46 4.89 -0.38 5.40
C GLY A 46 6.33 -0.75 5.54
N TRP A 47 7.13 -0.38 4.54
CA TRP A 47 8.57 -0.43 4.56
C TRP A 47 9.05 0.07 5.93
N LYS A 48 9.39 -0.86 6.83
CA LYS A 48 10.17 -0.48 8.01
C LYS A 48 11.51 0.00 7.44
N PRO A 49 11.97 1.22 7.75
CA PRO A 49 13.32 1.61 7.38
C PRO A 49 14.25 0.54 7.92
N ALA A 50 14.99 -0.15 7.04
CA ALA A 50 15.97 -1.11 7.47
C ALA A 50 16.96 -0.39 8.41
N PRO A 51 17.43 -1.03 9.50
CA PRO A 51 18.50 -0.48 10.30
C PRO A 51 19.66 -0.15 9.34
N LYS A 52 20.11 1.10 9.36
CA LYS A 52 21.24 1.55 8.54
C LYS A 52 22.42 0.62 8.85
N MET A 53 22.68 -0.33 7.96
CA MET A 53 23.88 -1.15 8.05
C MET A 53 25.06 -0.18 8.03
N ALA A 54 25.95 -0.34 9.01
CA ALA A 54 27.18 0.43 9.09
C ALA A 54 27.87 0.36 7.72
N LYS A 55 28.25 1.53 7.19
CA LYS A 55 29.03 1.65 5.97
C LYS A 55 30.39 1.01 6.20
N THR A 56 30.51 -0.27 5.88
CA THR A 56 31.79 -0.94 5.63
C THR A 56 31.83 -1.27 4.15
N GLY A 57 32.27 -0.31 3.35
CA GLY A 57 32.37 -0.46 1.91
C GLY A 57 32.95 0.79 1.27
N ALA A 58 34.28 0.78 1.14
CA ALA A 58 35.16 1.58 0.29
C ALA A 58 34.68 2.97 -0.18
N ASP A 59 35.43 3.99 0.22
CA ASP A 59 35.37 5.39 -0.19
C ASP A 59 35.64 5.61 -1.70
N HIS A 60 34.72 5.16 -2.56
CA HIS A 60 34.69 5.52 -3.99
C HIS A 60 33.47 6.38 -4.36
N ALA A 61 32.70 6.85 -3.38
CA ALA A 61 31.47 7.55 -3.64
C ALA A 61 31.71 9.06 -3.70
N GLY A 62 31.69 9.64 -4.90
CA GLY A 62 31.32 11.04 -5.07
C GLY A 62 29.93 11.34 -4.46
N PRO A 63 29.35 12.53 -4.68
CA PRO A 63 28.09 12.92 -4.04
C PRO A 63 27.04 11.81 -4.10
N ALA A 64 26.34 11.60 -2.98
CA ALA A 64 25.31 10.59 -2.88
C ALA A 64 24.21 10.90 -3.91
N ILE A 65 23.91 9.94 -4.79
CA ILE A 65 22.85 10.09 -5.79
C ILE A 65 21.52 9.88 -5.07
N PRO A 66 20.59 10.85 -5.10
CA PRO A 66 19.32 10.71 -4.41
C PRO A 66 18.45 9.65 -5.11
N PRO A 67 17.67 8.84 -4.37
CA PRO A 67 16.77 7.84 -4.97
C PRO A 67 15.76 8.45 -5.95
N SER A 68 15.37 9.71 -5.74
CA SER A 68 14.46 10.46 -6.62
C SER A 68 15.02 10.69 -8.04
N SER A 69 16.30 10.43 -8.29
CA SER A 69 16.90 10.48 -9.63
C SER A 69 16.54 9.27 -10.50
N PHE A 70 15.87 8.27 -9.91
CA PHE A 70 15.45 7.06 -10.60
C PHE A 70 13.94 6.92 -10.54
N VAL A 71 13.33 6.72 -11.70
CA VAL A 71 11.92 6.37 -11.84
C VAL A 71 11.85 5.00 -12.50
N VAL A 72 11.41 4.01 -11.74
CA VAL A 72 11.10 2.67 -12.27
C VAL A 72 9.61 2.65 -12.56
N SER A 73 9.27 2.61 -13.84
CA SER A 73 7.87 2.66 -14.29
C SER A 73 7.25 1.27 -14.48
N SER A 74 8.06 0.27 -14.84
CA SER A 74 7.61 -1.11 -14.94
C SER A 74 8.77 -2.09 -14.76
N ILE A 75 8.41 -3.31 -14.36
CA ILE A 75 9.31 -4.46 -14.23
C ILE A 75 8.63 -5.64 -14.92
N THR A 76 9.35 -6.31 -15.81
CA THR A 76 8.90 -7.53 -16.48
C THR A 76 9.80 -8.68 -16.07
N LEU A 77 9.20 -9.70 -15.44
CA LEU A 77 9.87 -10.89 -14.91
C LEU A 77 9.35 -12.16 -15.61
N ASP A 78 9.40 -12.18 -16.94
CA ASP A 78 8.99 -13.37 -17.68
C ASP A 78 10.18 -14.31 -17.89
N PRO A 79 9.97 -15.64 -17.93
CA PRO A 79 11.04 -16.61 -18.24
C PRO A 79 11.77 -16.33 -19.56
N LYS A 80 11.13 -15.60 -20.49
CA LYS A 80 11.68 -15.23 -21.80
C LYS A 80 12.13 -13.78 -21.89
N ALA A 81 11.76 -12.93 -20.93
CA ALA A 81 12.03 -11.50 -20.97
C ALA A 81 12.20 -10.95 -19.55
N HIS A 82 13.42 -10.52 -19.24
CA HIS A 82 13.77 -9.98 -17.93
C HIS A 82 14.33 -8.55 -18.08
N TYR A 83 13.50 -7.55 -17.79
CA TYR A 83 13.87 -6.14 -17.97
C TYR A 83 13.02 -5.20 -17.12
N ALA A 84 13.49 -3.98 -16.93
CA ALA A 84 12.78 -2.91 -16.23
C ALA A 84 12.84 -1.62 -17.05
N ILE A 85 11.80 -0.78 -16.95
CA ILE A 85 11.81 0.55 -17.57
C ILE A 85 12.26 1.58 -16.52
N ILE A 86 13.50 2.03 -16.64
CA ILE A 86 14.16 2.97 -15.73
C ILE A 86 14.37 4.30 -16.48
N ASN A 87 13.85 5.40 -15.93
CA ASN A 87 13.91 6.74 -16.54
C ASN A 87 13.43 6.76 -18.01
N GLY A 88 12.40 5.97 -18.32
CA GLY A 88 11.83 5.83 -19.66
C GLY A 88 12.64 4.96 -20.63
N ARG A 89 13.71 4.30 -20.17
CA ARG A 89 14.53 3.38 -20.99
C ARG A 89 14.32 1.95 -20.54
N THR A 90 14.15 1.05 -21.51
CA THR A 90 14.16 -0.40 -21.29
C THR A 90 15.57 -0.85 -20.96
N MET A 91 15.75 -1.42 -19.76
CA MET A 91 17.04 -1.85 -19.25
C MET A 91 16.98 -3.32 -18.83
N SER A 92 17.96 -4.09 -19.27
CA SER A 92 18.21 -5.46 -18.80
C SER A 92 19.30 -5.50 -17.74
N GLU A 93 19.36 -6.60 -16.99
CA GLU A 93 20.49 -6.86 -16.08
C GLU A 93 21.82 -6.80 -16.83
N GLY A 94 22.83 -6.21 -16.19
CA GLY A 94 24.16 -5.96 -16.75
C GLY A 94 24.25 -4.72 -17.65
N GLN A 95 23.13 -4.13 -18.10
CA GLN A 95 23.19 -2.94 -18.94
C GLN A 95 23.52 -1.68 -18.12
N GLN A 96 24.25 -0.77 -18.78
CA GLN A 96 24.71 0.48 -18.21
C GLN A 96 24.01 1.66 -18.88
N PHE A 97 23.72 2.69 -18.11
CA PHE A 97 23.19 3.96 -18.60
C PHE A 97 23.83 5.15 -17.88
N GLY A 98 23.88 6.28 -18.57
CA GLY A 98 24.29 7.55 -17.99
C GLY A 98 23.12 8.22 -17.26
N LEU A 99 23.31 8.54 -15.99
CA LEU A 99 22.43 9.39 -15.21
C LEU A 99 23.04 10.79 -15.12
N GLN A 100 22.40 11.77 -15.75
CA GLN A 100 22.80 13.17 -15.60
C GLN A 100 22.26 13.74 -14.28
N LEU A 101 23.14 14.26 -13.44
CA LEU A 101 22.81 14.95 -12.21
C LEU A 101 23.55 16.30 -12.18
N GLY A 102 22.81 17.39 -12.40
CA GLY A 102 23.42 18.70 -12.60
C GLY A 102 24.34 18.71 -13.83
N THR A 103 25.62 18.99 -13.62
CA THR A 103 26.66 19.04 -14.67
C THR A 103 27.44 17.74 -14.84
N GLN A 104 27.21 16.73 -13.98
CA GLN A 104 27.93 15.47 -14.01
C GLN A 104 27.07 14.34 -14.58
N ILE A 105 27.67 13.46 -15.37
CA ILE A 105 27.03 12.21 -15.82
C ILE A 105 27.64 11.06 -15.01
N TYR A 106 26.80 10.36 -14.26
CA TYR A 106 27.16 9.15 -13.53
C TYR A 106 26.86 7.93 -14.36
N GLN A 107 27.79 6.98 -14.39
CA GLN A 107 27.61 5.70 -15.06
C GLN A 107 26.98 4.70 -14.09
N ILE A 108 25.76 4.26 -14.39
CA ILE A 108 24.97 3.39 -13.53
C ILE A 108 24.72 2.08 -14.27
N THR A 109 25.00 0.96 -13.61
CA THR A 109 24.74 -0.39 -14.13
C THR A 109 23.56 -1.01 -13.40
N VAL A 110 22.67 -1.64 -14.15
CA VAL A 110 21.60 -2.46 -13.58
C VAL A 110 22.18 -3.79 -13.16
N LYS A 111 22.35 -4.00 -11.85
CA LYS A 111 22.96 -5.22 -11.32
C LYS A 111 21.97 -6.38 -11.29
N ALA A 112 20.76 -6.12 -10.85
CA ALA A 112 19.71 -7.14 -10.73
C ALA A 112 18.33 -6.50 -10.87
N ILE A 113 17.38 -7.26 -11.37
CA ILE A 113 15.97 -6.92 -11.47
C ILE A 113 15.22 -8.00 -10.69
N ASN A 114 14.42 -7.57 -9.72
CA ASN A 114 13.71 -8.46 -8.82
C ASN A 114 12.23 -8.06 -8.77
N ASP A 115 11.41 -8.90 -8.15
CA ASP A 115 10.01 -8.54 -7.92
C ASP A 115 9.89 -7.29 -7.04
N GLY A 116 9.17 -6.31 -7.56
CA GLY A 116 8.96 -5.01 -6.94
C GLY A 116 10.17 -4.06 -6.84
N HIS A 117 11.38 -4.44 -7.27
CA HIS A 117 12.55 -3.54 -7.17
C HIS A 117 13.70 -3.85 -8.15
N VAL A 118 14.57 -2.86 -8.36
CA VAL A 118 15.82 -3.00 -9.15
C VAL A 118 17.02 -2.65 -8.29
N VAL A 119 18.14 -3.35 -8.51
CA VAL A 119 19.42 -3.09 -7.84
C VAL A 119 20.35 -2.39 -8.81
N LEU A 120 20.78 -1.19 -8.45
CA LEU A 120 21.66 -0.37 -9.27
C LEU A 120 23.04 -0.26 -8.64
N LEU A 121 24.08 -0.22 -9.47
CA LEU A 121 25.46 -0.08 -9.05
C LEU A 121 26.12 1.08 -9.78
N ARG A 122 26.95 1.83 -9.06
CA ARG A 122 27.75 2.93 -9.59
C ARG A 122 29.21 2.49 -9.59
N TYR A 123 29.88 2.67 -10.72
CA TYR A 123 31.33 2.52 -10.87
C TYR A 123 32.01 3.89 -10.89
#